data_AF-I4VSU9-F1
#
_entry.id   AF-I4VSU9-F1
#
_cell.length_a   1.000
_cell.length_b   1.000
_cell.length_c   1.000
_cell.angle_alpha   90.00
_cell.angle_beta   90.00
_cell.angle_gamma   90.00
#
_symmetry.space_group_name_H-M   'P 1'
#
loop_
_entity.id
_entity.type
_entity.pdbx_description
1 polymer ?
#
loop_
_entity_poly.entity_id
_entity_poly.type
_entity_poly.pdbx_seq_one_letter_code
_entity_poly.pdbx_strand_id
1 'polypeptide(L)'
;MDVDENGSPVTLPEADWLVCFVPGLRRQWWHRFAHKEHKHVFAIRKLDNDAWLLVEPWWTRLMVNVLTHDQAIKFLQWGADGDVLKVRERIPGQGCQMRGWSNCAVLVAFLLGRSYWTWTPHGLYRRLRADRGVQSVDAAYIFSEYFRSMRDESLRSTLKTSFLLQ
;
A
#
# COMPACT_ATOMS: atom_id res chain seq x y z
N MET A 1 14.62 -24.41 17.79
CA MET A 1 14.30 -23.01 17.43
C MET A 1 12.95 -22.74 18.01
N ASP A 2 12.84 -21.74 18.88
CA ASP A 2 11.56 -21.39 19.49
C ASP A 2 10.69 -20.66 18.46
N VAL A 3 9.39 -20.91 18.47
CA VAL A 3 8.42 -20.29 17.57
C VAL A 3 7.21 -19.85 18.37
N ASP A 4 6.58 -18.75 17.96
CA ASP A 4 5.36 -18.27 18.59
C ASP A 4 4.13 -19.10 18.21
N GLU A 5 2.96 -18.72 18.74
CA GLU A 5 1.67 -19.38 18.47
C GLU A 5 1.28 -19.42 16.98
N ASN A 6 1.89 -18.58 16.16
CA ASN A 6 1.67 -18.50 14.72
C ASN A 6 2.75 -19.22 13.91
N GLY A 7 3.68 -19.90 14.57
CA GLY A 7 4.81 -20.59 13.96
C GLY A 7 5.91 -19.66 13.46
N SER A 8 5.90 -18.38 13.86
CA SER A 8 6.92 -17.41 13.50
C SER A 8 8.10 -17.46 14.48
N PRO A 9 9.36 -17.33 14.01
CA PRO A 9 10.52 -17.13 14.87
C PRO A 9 10.44 -15.89 15.77
N VAL A 10 9.61 -14.91 15.39
CA VAL A 10 9.42 -13.64 16.10
C VAL A 10 7.95 -13.26 16.02
N THR A 11 7.37 -12.86 17.16
CA THR A 11 6.01 -12.33 17.18
C THR A 11 5.94 -10.95 16.54
N LEU A 12 5.13 -10.87 15.49
CA LEU A 12 4.88 -9.65 14.74
C LEU A 12 3.46 -9.17 15.04
N PRO A 13 3.28 -7.89 15.45
CA PRO A 13 1.94 -7.34 15.58
C PRO A 13 1.31 -7.13 14.21
N GLU A 14 -0.01 -7.25 14.12
CA GLU A 14 -0.74 -6.86 12.92
C GLU A 14 -0.55 -5.37 12.64
N ALA A 15 -0.31 -5.03 11.37
CA ALA A 15 -0.23 -3.66 10.90
C ALA A 15 -1.41 -3.25 10.02
N ASP A 16 -1.62 -1.94 9.95
CA ASP A 16 -2.52 -1.31 8.98
C ASP A 16 -1.76 -1.01 7.68
N TRP A 17 -2.37 -1.36 6.56
CA TRP A 17 -1.89 -1.08 5.21
C TRP A 17 -2.85 -0.13 4.49
N LEU A 18 -2.30 0.78 3.69
CA LEU A 18 -3.04 1.46 2.63
C LEU A 18 -2.93 0.62 1.36
N VAL A 19 -4.05 0.09 0.92
CA VAL A 19 -4.18 -0.71 -0.30
C VAL A 19 -4.72 0.20 -1.39
N CYS A 20 -3.87 0.50 -2.37
CA CYS A 20 -4.15 1.48 -3.41
C CYS A 20 -4.53 0.77 -4.70
N PHE A 21 -5.76 0.94 -5.15
CA PHE A 21 -6.27 0.47 -6.43
C PHE A 21 -6.20 1.61 -7.43
N VAL A 22 -5.42 1.43 -8.48
CA VAL A 22 -4.97 2.55 -9.29
C VAL A 22 -5.14 2.33 -10.79
N PRO A 23 -5.33 3.41 -11.57
CA PRO A 23 -5.32 3.32 -13.01
C PRO A 23 -3.90 2.97 -13.49
N GLY A 24 -3.82 2.35 -14.66
CA GLY A 24 -2.53 2.00 -15.24
C GLY A 24 -1.80 3.23 -15.76
N LEU A 25 -0.52 3.39 -15.39
CA LEU A 25 0.34 4.53 -15.76
C LEU A 25 0.58 4.65 -17.28
N ARG A 26 0.55 3.54 -18.01
CA ARG A 26 0.71 3.50 -19.46
C ARG A 26 -0.44 2.76 -20.10
N ARG A 27 -0.94 3.24 -21.24
CA ARG A 27 -2.02 2.59 -21.97
C ARG A 27 -1.55 1.23 -22.51
N GLN A 28 -2.21 0.16 -22.10
CA GLN A 28 -2.00 -1.19 -22.63
C GLN A 28 -3.24 -1.67 -23.38
N TRP A 29 -3.08 -2.59 -24.33
CA TRP A 29 -4.18 -3.07 -25.19
C TRP A 29 -5.33 -3.70 -24.39
N TRP A 30 -5.01 -4.41 -23.31
CA TRP A 30 -6.00 -5.07 -22.44
C TRP A 30 -6.74 -4.10 -21.51
N HIS A 31 -6.31 -2.84 -21.40
CA HIS A 31 -6.99 -1.83 -20.55
C HIS A 31 -8.45 -1.61 -20.92
N ARG A 32 -8.86 -1.93 -22.16
CA ARG A 32 -10.26 -1.85 -22.61
C ARG A 32 -11.17 -2.86 -21.91
N PHE A 33 -10.60 -3.96 -21.40
CA PHE A 33 -11.33 -5.04 -20.75
C PHE A 33 -11.21 -5.02 -19.22
N ALA A 34 -10.49 -4.04 -18.66
CA ALA A 34 -10.27 -3.88 -17.22
C ALA A 34 -11.02 -2.65 -16.68
N HIS A 35 -11.29 -2.64 -15.36
CA HIS A 35 -11.88 -1.48 -14.68
C HIS A 35 -11.02 -0.24 -14.90
N LYS A 36 -11.66 0.92 -15.15
CA LYS A 36 -10.93 2.15 -15.54
C LYS A 36 -9.95 2.60 -14.46
N GLU A 37 -10.36 2.53 -13.21
CA GLU A 37 -9.61 2.99 -12.03
C GLU A 37 -8.85 1.87 -11.32
N HIS A 38 -9.16 0.58 -11.56
CA HIS A 38 -8.56 -0.54 -10.83
C HIS A 38 -7.82 -1.48 -11.78
N LYS A 39 -6.77 -0.95 -12.41
CA LYS A 39 -5.93 -1.73 -13.34
C LYS A 39 -4.74 -2.36 -12.63
N HIS A 40 -4.32 -1.77 -11.53
CA HIS A 40 -3.23 -2.24 -10.70
C HIS A 40 -3.57 -2.07 -9.21
N VAL A 41 -2.86 -2.80 -8.36
CA VAL A 41 -2.96 -2.67 -6.91
C VAL A 41 -1.58 -2.85 -6.28
N PHE A 42 -1.27 -1.98 -5.34
CA PHE A 42 -0.10 -2.06 -4.47
C PHE A 42 -0.51 -1.77 -3.02
N ALA A 43 0.39 -2.06 -2.08
CA ALA A 43 0.18 -1.77 -0.67
C ALA A 43 1.32 -0.93 -0.12
N ILE A 44 1.00 0.06 0.70
CA ILE A 44 1.98 0.92 1.36
C ILE A 44 1.58 1.12 2.82
N ARG A 45 2.54 1.14 3.75
CA ARG A 45 2.28 1.48 5.16
C ARG A 45 3.35 2.39 5.72
N LYS A 46 2.96 3.25 6.65
CA LYS A 46 3.88 4.12 7.39
C LYS A 46 4.62 3.30 8.45
N LEU A 47 5.88 3.64 8.69
CA LEU A 47 6.73 3.11 9.75
C LEU A 47 7.02 4.23 10.78
N ASP A 48 7.54 3.87 11.94
CA ASP A 48 7.70 4.81 13.07
C ASP A 48 8.69 5.97 12.80
N ASN A 49 9.61 5.83 11.82
CA ASN A 49 10.70 6.78 11.54
C ASN A 49 10.44 7.68 10.32
N ASP A 50 9.19 8.08 10.05
CA ASP A 50 8.76 8.80 8.83
C ASP A 50 9.14 8.10 7.50
N ALA A 51 9.47 6.82 7.59
CA ALA A 51 9.72 5.96 6.46
C ALA A 51 8.42 5.22 6.09
N TRP A 52 8.33 4.78 4.85
CA TRP A 52 7.17 4.05 4.36
C TRP A 52 7.61 2.74 3.74
N LEU A 53 6.93 1.65 4.07
CA LEU A 53 7.15 0.36 3.43
C LEU A 53 6.20 0.24 2.23
N LEU A 54 6.76 0.11 1.03
CA LEU A 54 6.05 -0.20 -0.20
C LEU A 54 6.16 -1.70 -0.51
N VAL A 55 5.03 -2.31 -0.85
CA VAL A 55 4.94 -3.62 -1.49
C VAL A 55 4.19 -3.47 -2.80
N GLU A 56 4.92 -3.60 -3.90
CA GLU A 56 4.41 -3.37 -5.25
C GLU A 56 4.71 -4.55 -6.17
N PRO A 57 3.69 -5.34 -6.54
CA PRO A 57 3.77 -6.32 -7.60
C PRO A 57 3.88 -5.69 -9.01
N TRP A 58 5.07 -5.25 -9.41
CA TRP A 58 5.33 -4.66 -10.71
C TRP A 58 5.52 -5.71 -11.82
N TRP A 59 4.47 -6.00 -12.57
CA TRP A 59 4.49 -6.90 -13.73
C TRP A 59 5.07 -8.29 -13.42
N THR A 60 6.36 -8.54 -13.68
CA THR A 60 7.07 -9.80 -13.40
C THR A 60 7.89 -9.78 -12.11
N ARG A 61 7.88 -8.66 -11.37
CA ARG A 61 8.71 -8.47 -10.17
C ARG A 61 7.84 -8.12 -8.97
N LEU A 62 8.13 -8.72 -7.83
CA LEU A 62 7.66 -8.23 -6.54
C LEU A 62 8.70 -7.24 -6.00
N MET A 63 8.30 -5.98 -5.83
CA MET A 63 9.14 -4.93 -5.27
C MET A 63 8.74 -4.67 -3.82
N VAL A 64 9.72 -4.70 -2.92
CA VAL A 64 9.57 -4.34 -1.52
C VAL A 64 10.65 -3.32 -1.20
N ASN A 65 10.27 -2.11 -0.81
CA ASN A 65 11.21 -1.02 -0.55
C ASN A 65 10.79 -0.18 0.65
N VAL A 66 11.79 0.35 1.36
CA VAL A 66 11.58 1.41 2.33
C VAL A 66 11.78 2.74 1.61
N LEU A 67 10.72 3.52 1.52
CA LEU A 67 10.64 4.81 0.87
C LEU A 67 10.83 5.94 1.87
N THR A 68 11.44 7.04 1.40
CA THR A 68 11.33 8.33 2.08
C THR A 68 9.91 8.86 2.00
N HIS A 69 9.56 9.82 2.85
CA HIS A 69 8.25 10.47 2.82
C HIS A 69 7.90 11.04 1.43
N ASP A 70 8.82 11.77 0.79
CA ASP A 70 8.57 12.37 -0.53
C ASP A 70 8.34 11.32 -1.64
N GLN A 71 9.03 10.18 -1.54
CA GLN A 71 8.80 9.06 -2.45
C GLN A 71 7.42 8.42 -2.20
N ALA A 72 7.03 8.26 -0.94
CA ALA A 72 5.74 7.71 -0.56
C ALA A 72 4.58 8.60 -1.03
N ILE A 73 4.72 9.93 -0.92
CA ILE A 73 3.73 10.89 -1.43
C ILE A 73 3.44 10.66 -2.92
N LYS A 74 4.45 10.40 -3.75
CA LYS A 74 4.23 10.14 -5.20
C LYS A 74 3.36 8.90 -5.42
N PHE A 75 3.56 7.84 -4.64
CA PHE A 75 2.71 6.66 -4.67
C PHE A 75 1.31 6.95 -4.15
N LEU A 76 1.18 7.71 -3.07
CA LEU A 76 -0.14 8.08 -2.52
C LEU A 76 -0.93 8.97 -3.48
N GLN A 77 -0.28 9.88 -4.20
CA GLN A 77 -0.91 10.67 -5.27
C GLN A 77 -1.45 9.76 -6.38
N TRP A 78 -0.68 8.76 -6.81
CA TRP A 78 -1.20 7.77 -7.75
C TRP A 78 -2.35 6.94 -7.15
N GLY A 79 -2.30 6.65 -5.84
CA GLY A 79 -3.41 6.08 -5.07
C GLY A 79 -4.69 6.93 -5.15
N ALA A 80 -4.54 8.25 -5.06
CA ALA A 80 -5.65 9.20 -5.13
C ALA A 80 -6.34 9.27 -6.51
N ASP A 81 -5.68 8.81 -7.58
CA ASP A 81 -6.28 8.69 -8.92
C ASP A 81 -7.22 7.47 -9.04
N GLY A 82 -7.36 6.66 -7.98
CA GLY A 82 -8.30 5.54 -7.91
C GLY A 82 -8.93 5.44 -6.52
N ASP A 83 -8.85 4.25 -5.90
CA ASP A 83 -9.44 3.98 -4.59
C ASP A 83 -8.35 3.55 -3.60
N VAL A 84 -8.38 4.09 -2.37
CA VAL A 84 -7.49 3.67 -1.29
C VAL A 84 -8.30 3.09 -0.14
N LEU A 85 -7.92 1.89 0.30
CA LEU A 85 -8.50 1.23 1.46
C LEU A 85 -7.47 1.10 2.58
N LYS A 86 -7.81 1.53 3.79
CA LYS A 86 -7.07 1.17 5.01
C LYS A 86 -7.52 -0.21 5.46
N VAL A 87 -6.59 -1.16 5.48
CA VAL A 87 -6.85 -2.58 5.77
C VAL A 87 -5.85 -3.07 6.81
N ARG A 88 -6.37 -3.63 7.90
CA ARG A 88 -5.53 -4.37 8.87
C ARG A 88 -5.24 -5.77 8.36
N GLU A 89 -3.97 -6.14 8.33
CA GLU A 89 -3.54 -7.50 7.98
C GLU A 89 -3.99 -8.51 9.04
N ARG A 90 -4.01 -9.80 8.68
CA ARG A 90 -4.25 -10.89 9.64
C ARG A 90 -3.00 -11.73 9.73
N ILE A 91 -2.50 -11.93 10.94
CA ILE A 91 -1.36 -12.80 11.24
C ILE A 91 -1.88 -14.01 12.02
N PRO A 92 -1.64 -15.26 11.58
CA PRO A 92 -0.92 -15.68 10.37
C PRO A 92 -1.80 -15.58 9.10
N GLY A 93 -3.07 -15.21 9.25
CA GLY A 93 -4.03 -15.11 8.16
C GLY A 93 -4.56 -16.46 7.69
N GLN A 94 -5.24 -16.46 6.53
CA GLN A 94 -5.84 -17.65 5.91
C GLN A 94 -5.50 -17.74 4.41
N GLY A 95 -4.39 -17.14 3.99
CA GLY A 95 -3.92 -17.21 2.59
C GLY A 95 -3.60 -18.65 2.18
N CYS A 96 -3.83 -19.01 0.91
CA CYS A 96 -3.62 -20.36 0.40
C CYS A 96 -2.64 -20.38 -0.77
N GLN A 97 -1.44 -20.93 -0.56
CA GLN A 97 -0.31 -20.96 -1.50
C GLN A 97 -0.54 -21.77 -2.79
N MET A 98 -1.58 -22.61 -2.85
CA MET A 98 -1.88 -23.48 -4.01
C MET A 98 -2.36 -22.73 -5.26
N ARG A 99 -2.22 -21.40 -5.32
CA ARG A 99 -2.78 -20.54 -6.37
C ARG A 99 -1.64 -19.95 -7.22
N GLY A 100 -1.18 -20.73 -8.20
CA GLY A 100 0.02 -20.49 -9.01
C GLY A 100 0.00 -19.31 -10.00
N TRP A 101 -0.94 -18.37 -9.90
CA TRP A 101 -0.96 -17.15 -10.71
C TRP A 101 -0.74 -15.94 -9.80
N SER A 102 0.52 -15.55 -9.63
CA SER A 102 0.99 -14.47 -8.76
C SER A 102 0.82 -13.09 -9.40
N ASN A 103 -0.42 -12.69 -9.68
CA ASN A 103 -0.69 -11.32 -10.12
C ASN A 103 -0.81 -10.34 -8.93
N CYS A 104 -0.86 -9.04 -9.22
CA CYS A 104 -0.89 -8.00 -8.18
C CYS A 104 -2.03 -8.18 -7.16
N ALA A 105 -3.23 -8.57 -7.61
CA ALA A 105 -4.36 -8.79 -6.71
C ALA A 105 -4.14 -10.00 -5.80
N VAL A 106 -3.62 -11.10 -6.34
CA VAL A 106 -3.31 -12.29 -5.56
C VAL A 106 -2.22 -11.99 -4.53
N LEU A 107 -1.12 -11.35 -4.93
CA LEU A 107 0.00 -11.05 -4.04
C LEU A 107 -0.39 -10.07 -2.92
N VAL A 108 -1.21 -9.06 -3.20
CA VAL A 108 -1.72 -8.15 -2.15
C VAL A 108 -2.71 -8.87 -1.23
N ALA A 109 -3.56 -9.77 -1.74
CA ALA A 109 -4.42 -10.59 -0.89
C ALA A 109 -3.62 -11.49 0.06
N PHE A 110 -2.52 -12.08 -0.42
CA PHE A 110 -1.58 -12.84 0.40
C PHE A 110 -0.88 -11.99 1.45
N LEU A 111 -0.39 -10.81 1.07
CA LEU A 111 0.22 -9.86 2.02
C LEU A 111 -0.73 -9.58 3.19
N LEU A 112 -2.02 -9.41 2.90
CA LEU A 112 -3.03 -9.10 3.91
C LEU A 112 -3.55 -10.35 4.65
N GLY A 113 -3.03 -11.55 4.36
CA GLY A 113 -3.50 -12.80 4.97
C GLY A 113 -4.94 -13.17 4.61
N ARG A 114 -5.44 -12.77 3.43
CA ARG A 114 -6.81 -13.04 2.98
C ARG A 114 -6.88 -14.29 2.08
N SER A 115 -7.95 -15.07 2.23
CA SER A 115 -8.20 -16.31 1.48
C SER A 115 -8.95 -16.11 0.16
N TYR A 116 -9.13 -14.86 -0.27
CA TYR A 116 -10.04 -14.52 -1.37
C TYR A 116 -9.70 -15.19 -2.70
N TRP A 117 -10.75 -15.49 -3.46
CA TRP A 117 -10.64 -15.87 -4.86
C TRP A 117 -10.82 -14.62 -5.73
N THR A 118 -9.75 -13.87 -5.95
CA THR A 118 -9.78 -12.61 -6.71
C THR A 118 -8.69 -12.57 -7.77
N TRP A 119 -9.12 -12.55 -9.03
CA TRP A 119 -8.22 -12.53 -10.18
C TRP A 119 -7.88 -11.12 -10.69
N THR A 120 -8.66 -10.12 -10.28
CA THR A 120 -8.51 -8.74 -10.75
C THR A 120 -8.40 -7.77 -9.57
N PRO A 121 -7.72 -6.63 -9.73
CA PRO A 121 -7.67 -5.59 -8.70
C PRO A 121 -9.08 -5.13 -8.29
N HIS A 122 -10.00 -4.94 -9.24
CA HIS A 122 -11.39 -4.58 -8.91
C HIS A 122 -12.11 -5.67 -8.12
N GLY A 123 -11.86 -6.95 -8.41
CA GLY A 123 -12.41 -8.07 -7.64
C GLY A 123 -11.89 -8.06 -6.20
N LEU A 124 -10.60 -7.78 -6.01
CA LEU A 124 -9.99 -7.64 -4.68
C LEU A 124 -10.57 -6.45 -3.92
N TYR A 125 -10.70 -5.28 -4.55
CA TYR A 125 -11.32 -4.09 -3.97
C TYR A 125 -12.71 -4.41 -3.42
N ARG A 126 -13.58 -5.04 -4.22
CA ARG A 126 -14.94 -5.39 -3.79
C ARG A 126 -14.97 -6.32 -2.58
N ARG A 127 -14.03 -7.27 -2.51
CA ARG A 127 -13.92 -8.20 -1.37
C ARG A 127 -13.43 -7.47 -0.12
N LEU A 128 -12.37 -6.68 -0.23
CA LEU A 128 -11.84 -5.93 0.91
C LEU A 128 -12.82 -4.88 1.43
N ARG A 129 -13.54 -4.18 0.55
CA ARG A 129 -14.57 -3.21 0.97
C ARG A 129 -15.71 -3.86 1.77
N ALA A 130 -15.95 -5.16 1.56
CA ALA A 130 -16.95 -5.92 2.31
C ALA A 130 -16.42 -6.47 3.65
N ASP A 131 -15.12 -6.42 3.91
CA ASP A 131 -14.54 -6.86 5.18
C ASP A 131 -14.86 -5.86 6.30
N ARG A 132 -15.17 -6.39 7.49
CA ARG A 132 -15.35 -5.57 8.69
C ARG A 132 -14.03 -4.88 9.05
N GLY A 133 -14.12 -3.60 9.41
CA GLY A 133 -12.97 -2.80 9.85
C GLY A 133 -12.14 -2.20 8.71
N VAL A 134 -12.46 -2.50 7.45
CA VAL A 134 -11.85 -1.82 6.30
C VAL A 134 -12.49 -0.45 6.12
N GLN A 135 -11.65 0.56 5.94
CA GLN A 135 -12.08 1.95 5.77
C GLN A 135 -11.61 2.48 4.42
N SER A 136 -12.50 3.14 3.68
CA SER A 136 -12.07 3.94 2.53
C SER A 136 -11.32 5.17 3.04
N VAL A 137 -10.17 5.45 2.43
CA VAL A 137 -9.36 6.62 2.72
C VAL A 137 -9.57 7.61 1.59
N ASP A 138 -10.07 8.80 1.93
CA ASP A 138 -10.31 9.87 0.97
C ASP A 138 -9.01 10.61 0.61
N ALA A 139 -8.98 11.23 -0.56
CA ALA A 139 -7.90 12.08 -1.04
C ALA A 139 -7.53 13.19 -0.03
N ALA A 140 -8.48 13.66 0.77
CA ALA A 140 -8.22 14.63 1.86
C ALA A 140 -7.15 14.15 2.85
N TYR A 141 -7.12 12.86 3.19
CA TYR A 141 -6.07 12.26 4.04
C TYR A 141 -4.71 12.31 3.33
N ILE A 142 -4.68 11.96 2.05
CA ILE A 142 -3.47 11.96 1.22
C ILE A 142 -2.91 13.39 1.10
N PHE A 143 -3.78 14.36 0.86
CA PHE A 143 -3.41 15.77 0.85
C PHE A 143 -2.92 16.24 2.22
N SER A 144 -3.51 15.78 3.32
CA SER A 144 -3.03 16.14 4.65
C SER A 144 -1.58 15.68 4.92
N GLU A 145 -1.21 14.47 4.47
CA GLU A 145 0.17 13.97 4.55
C GLU A 145 1.11 14.75 3.62
N TYR A 146 0.63 15.18 2.46
CA TYR A 146 1.37 16.05 1.55
C TYR A 146 1.60 17.46 2.15
N PHE A 147 0.56 18.09 2.69
CA PHE A 147 0.68 19.40 3.35
C PHE A 147 1.54 19.34 4.61
N ARG A 148 1.57 18.19 5.30
CA ARG A 148 2.49 17.97 6.42
C ARG A 148 3.94 17.97 5.94
N SER A 149 4.24 17.30 4.82
CA SER A 149 5.61 17.27 4.27
C SER A 149 6.12 18.65 3.87
N MET A 150 5.29 19.44 3.18
CA MET A 150 5.67 20.80 2.75
C MET A 150 5.95 21.72 3.95
N ARG A 151 5.21 21.57 5.05
CA ARG A 151 5.45 22.33 6.28
C ARG A 151 6.78 21.93 6.93
N ASP A 152 7.07 20.65 7.03
CA ASP A 152 8.32 20.17 7.61
C ASP A 152 9.54 20.59 6.77
N GLU A 153 9.41 20.60 5.44
CA GLU A 153 10.45 21.11 4.53
C GLU A 153 10.66 22.63 4.69
N SER A 154 9.58 23.41 4.77
CA SER A 154 9.65 24.85 5.02
C SER A 154 10.27 25.20 6.38
N LEU A 155 10.02 24.40 7.41
CA LEU A 155 10.63 24.58 8.73
C LEU A 155 12.12 24.24 8.69
N ARG A 156 12.50 23.15 8.01
CA ARG A 156 13.91 22.76 7.82
C ARG A 156 14.71 23.78 7.01
N SER A 157 14.13 24.37 5.97
CA SER A 157 14.78 25.41 5.18
C SER A 157 15.00 26.68 6.00
N THR A 158 13.97 27.11 6.75
CA THR A 158 14.05 28.27 7.66
C THR A 158 15.14 28.08 8.71
N LEU A 159 15.21 26.90 9.35
CA LEU A 159 16.26 26.59 10.33
C LEU A 159 17.66 26.61 9.70
N LYS A 160 17.86 26.05 8.50
CA LYS A 160 19.16 26.09 7.81
C LYS A 160 19.61 27.51 7.48
N THR A 161 18.68 28.40 7.10
CA THR A 161 19.00 29.81 6.84
C THR A 161 19.42 30.55 8.11
N SER A 162 18.83 30.22 9.27
CA SER A 162 19.20 30.80 10.57
C SER A 162 20.60 30.38 11.05
N PHE A 163 21.04 29.16 10.74
CA PHE A 163 22.37 28.65 11.12
C PHE A 163 23.51 29.08 10.19
N LEU A 164 23.22 29.62 9.00
CA LEU A 164 24.22 30.17 8.06
C LEU A 164 24.51 31.67 8.31
N LEU A 165 23.85 32.28 9.30
CA LEU A 165 24.00 33.68 9.71
C LEU A 165 24.71 33.84 11.07
N GLN A 166 25.33 32.78 11.60
CA GLN A 166 26.24 32.82 12.75
C GLN A 166 27.65 32.42 12.32
#